data_AF-A0A4R7GBZ1-F1
#
_entry.id   AF-A0A4R7GBZ1-F1
#
_cell.length_a   1.000
_cell.length_b   1.000
_cell.length_c   1.000
_cell.angle_alpha   90.00
_cell.angle_beta   90.00
_cell.angle_gamma   90.00
#
_symmetry.space_group_name_H-M   'P 1'
#
loop_
_entity.id
_entity.type
_entity.pdbx_description
1 polymer ?
#
loop_
_entity_poly.entity_id
_entity_poly.type
_entity_poly.pdbx_seq_one_letter_code
_entity_poly.pdbx_strand_id
1 'polypeptide(L)'
;MADNANEFLDYVRRLDIDQPALCILLGLPRSTLNKWINGTVTQIPQVAVTAVRMLWFMRKSDEALFEKWAMVQDFGVTADYAVNDKAQEFLHTIRREPSAPIKKLLMK
;
A
#
# COMPACT_ATOMS: atom_id res chain seq x y z
N MET A 1 14.59 -18.47 13.48
CA MET A 1 14.00 -17.13 13.26
C MET A 1 13.37 -17.16 11.88
N ALA A 2 12.10 -16.79 11.74
CA ALA A 2 11.48 -16.68 10.43
C ALA A 2 12.30 -15.66 9.60
N ASP A 3 12.59 -15.99 8.35
CA ASP A 3 13.34 -15.10 7.48
C ASP A 3 12.39 -14.02 6.95
N ASN A 4 12.24 -12.96 7.76
CA ASN A 4 11.39 -11.82 7.46
C ASN A 4 11.69 -11.18 6.11
N ALA A 5 12.94 -11.24 5.64
CA ALA A 5 13.32 -10.71 4.34
C ALA A 5 12.68 -11.54 3.22
N ASN A 6 12.83 -12.87 3.28
CA ASN A 6 12.24 -13.77 2.30
C ASN A 6 10.70 -13.71 2.33
N GLU A 7 10.09 -13.67 3.51
CA GLU A 7 8.62 -13.55 3.64
C GLU A 7 8.12 -12.22 3.05
N PHE A 8 8.75 -11.09 3.38
CA PHE A 8 8.38 -9.80 2.83
C PHE A 8 8.48 -9.80 1.30
N LEU A 9 9.60 -10.28 0.75
CA LEU A 9 9.82 -10.32 -0.70
C LEU A 9 8.83 -11.25 -1.42
N ASP A 10 8.44 -12.37 -0.81
CA ASP A 10 7.41 -13.26 -1.37
C ASP A 10 6.06 -12.52 -1.51
N TYR A 11 5.61 -11.83 -0.46
CA TYR A 11 4.36 -11.06 -0.53
C TYR A 11 4.44 -9.86 -1.49
N VAL A 12 5.58 -9.17 -1.57
CA VAL A 12 5.79 -8.10 -2.56
C VAL A 12 5.65 -8.63 -3.98
N ARG A 13 6.23 -9.80 -4.28
CA ARG A 13 6.09 -10.45 -5.59
C ARG A 13 4.67 -10.87 -5.88
N ARG A 14 3.97 -11.45 -4.89
CA ARG A 14 2.55 -11.84 -5.03
C ARG A 14 1.65 -10.64 -5.31
N LEU A 15 1.92 -9.50 -4.66
CA LEU A 15 1.15 -8.27 -4.84
C LEU A 15 1.26 -7.74 -6.26
N ASP A 16 2.39 -7.89 -6.95
CA ASP A 16 2.61 -7.36 -8.31
C ASP A 16 2.21 -5.87 -8.44
N ILE A 17 2.72 -5.06 -7.52
CA ILE A 17 2.48 -3.61 -7.45
C ILE A 17 3.78 -2.88 -7.77
N ASP A 18 3.69 -1.85 -8.61
CA ASP A 18 4.81 -0.96 -8.88
C ASP A 18 5.36 -0.34 -7.58
N GLN A 19 6.68 -0.37 -7.42
CA GLN A 19 7.35 0.07 -6.20
C GLN A 19 6.92 1.46 -5.69
N PRO A 20 6.70 2.49 -6.53
CA PRO A 20 6.20 3.78 -6.06
C PRO A 20 4.82 3.71 -5.40
N ALA A 21 3.89 2.92 -5.95
CA ALA A 21 2.57 2.71 -5.35
C ALA A 21 2.69 1.93 -4.04
N LEU A 22 3.55 0.91 -3.99
CA LEU A 22 3.81 0.15 -2.77
C LEU A 22 4.42 1.01 -1.65
N CYS A 23 5.26 2.00 -1.97
CA CYS A 23 5.77 2.97 -0.98
C CYS A 23 4.62 3.74 -0.31
N ILE A 24 3.66 4.20 -1.11
CA ILE A 24 2.49 4.93 -0.63
C ILE A 24 1.63 4.02 0.23
N LEU A 25 1.29 2.82 -0.26
CA LEU A 25 0.43 1.86 0.44
C LEU A 25 0.97 1.38 1.79
N LEU A 26 2.29 1.34 1.94
CA LEU A 26 2.97 0.95 3.18
C LEU A 26 3.39 2.15 4.04
N GLY A 27 3.22 3.39 3.57
CA GLY A 27 3.72 4.59 4.24
C GLY A 27 5.24 4.60 4.42
N LEU A 28 5.99 4.00 3.49
CA LEU A 28 7.44 3.83 3.60
C LEU A 28 8.22 4.84 2.74
N PRO A 29 9.36 5.35 3.23
CA PRO A 29 10.29 6.07 2.37
C PRO A 29 10.78 5.19 1.21
N ARG A 30 10.85 5.77 0.01
CA ARG A 30 11.34 5.07 -1.19
C ARG A 30 12.71 4.43 -1.01
N SER A 31 13.62 5.11 -0.30
CA SER A 31 14.96 4.62 -0.01
C SER A 31 14.95 3.36 0.85
N THR A 32 14.05 3.28 1.82
CA THR A 32 13.88 2.11 2.70
C THR A 32 13.37 0.91 1.90
N LEU A 33 12.28 1.08 1.15
CA LEU A 33 11.71 -0.01 0.35
C LEU A 33 12.70 -0.50 -0.71
N ASN A 34 13.46 0.39 -1.34
CA ASN A 34 14.47 0.02 -2.33
C ASN A 34 15.60 -0.83 -1.74
N LYS A 35 16.07 -0.48 -0.53
CA LYS A 35 17.11 -1.27 0.16
C LYS A 35 16.61 -2.67 0.54
N TRP A 36 15.33 -2.80 0.90
CA TRP A 36 14.72 -4.09 1.22
C TRP A 36 14.54 -4.96 -0.04
N ILE A 37 13.98 -4.40 -1.11
CA ILE A 37 13.74 -5.12 -2.37
C ILE A 37 15.05 -5.63 -2.99
N ASN A 38 16.10 -4.81 -2.98
CA ASN A 38 17.39 -5.18 -3.57
C ASN A 38 18.27 -6.02 -2.63
N GLY A 39 17.80 -6.35 -1.43
CA GLY A 39 18.57 -7.13 -0.46
C GLY A 39 19.75 -6.39 0.18
N THR A 40 19.86 -5.07 -0.01
CA THR A 40 20.91 -4.24 0.63
C THR A 40 20.74 -4.21 2.16
N VAL A 41 19.49 -4.26 2.63
CA VAL A 41 19.16 -4.41 4.06
C VAL A 41 18.22 -5.59 4.21
N THR A 42 18.70 -6.65 4.86
CA THR A 42 17.94 -7.89 5.12
C THR A 42 17.23 -7.89 6.47
N GLN A 43 17.56 -6.94 7.35
CA GLN A 43 16.88 -6.76 8.63
C GLN A 43 15.54 -6.02 8.39
N ILE A 44 14.54 -6.77 7.93
CA ILE A 44 13.19 -6.25 7.73
C ILE A 44 12.39 -6.38 9.05
N PRO A 45 11.82 -5.29 9.58
CA PRO A 45 11.00 -5.35 10.78
C PRO A 45 9.76 -6.22 10.58
N GLN A 46 9.37 -6.98 11.62
CA GLN A 46 8.15 -7.81 11.60
C GLN A 46 6.88 -7.02 11.24
N VAL A 47 6.84 -5.75 11.64
CA VAL A 47 5.71 -4.85 11.34
C VAL A 47 5.57 -4.62 9.83
N ALA A 48 6.68 -4.52 9.09
CA ALA A 48 6.64 -4.38 7.63
C ALA A 48 6.15 -5.66 6.95
N VAL A 49 6.56 -6.84 7.45
CA VAL A 49 6.05 -8.14 7.00
C VAL A 49 4.53 -8.24 7.25
N THR A 50 4.08 -7.79 8.42
CA THR A 50 2.66 -7.78 8.77
C THR A 50 1.86 -6.84 7.87
N ALA A 51 2.38 -5.64 7.60
CA ALA A 51 1.73 -4.67 6.73
C ALA A 51 1.57 -5.18 5.28
N VAL A 52 2.63 -5.77 4.70
CA VAL A 52 2.53 -6.32 3.33
C VAL A 52 1.59 -7.53 3.26
N ARG A 53 1.52 -8.33 4.34
CA ARG A 53 0.54 -9.42 4.48
C ARG A 53 -0.89 -8.92 4.53
N MET A 54 -1.14 -7.85 5.29
CA MET A 54 -2.46 -7.23 5.35
C MET A 54 -2.87 -6.65 4.00
N LEU A 55 -1.95 -5.99 3.29
CA LEU A 55 -2.20 -5.53 1.92
C LEU A 55 -2.58 -6.69 0.98
N TRP A 56 -1.85 -7.80 1.05
CA TRP A 56 -2.16 -8.99 0.25
C TRP A 56 -3.52 -9.59 0.60
N PHE A 57 -3.81 -9.70 1.90
CA PHE A 57 -5.09 -10.18 2.39
C PHE A 57 -6.25 -9.32 1.86
N MET A 58 -6.18 -7.99 2.05
CA MET A 58 -7.21 -7.06 1.57
C MET A 58 -7.43 -7.20 0.06
N ARG A 59 -6.34 -7.20 -0.73
CA ARG A 59 -6.43 -7.34 -2.18
C ARG A 59 -7.08 -8.66 -2.63
N LYS A 60 -6.95 -9.73 -1.84
CA LYS A 60 -7.54 -11.03 -2.15
C LYS A 60 -8.95 -11.21 -1.61
N SER A 61 -9.30 -10.52 -0.53
CA SER A 61 -10.61 -10.67 0.12
C SER A 61 -11.64 -9.68 -0.40
N ASP A 62 -11.26 -8.42 -0.60
CA ASP A 62 -12.17 -7.33 -0.91
C ASP A 62 -11.40 -6.22 -1.67
N GLU A 63 -11.57 -6.21 -2.99
CA GLU A 63 -10.93 -5.25 -3.87
C GLU A 63 -11.37 -3.81 -3.57
N ALA A 64 -12.65 -3.58 -3.29
CA ALA A 64 -13.15 -2.25 -2.95
C ALA A 64 -12.52 -1.72 -1.66
N LEU A 65 -12.32 -2.58 -0.65
CA LEU A 65 -11.58 -2.21 0.56
C LEU A 65 -10.12 -1.85 0.26
N PHE A 66 -9.47 -2.57 -0.65
CA PHE A 66 -8.12 -2.26 -1.09
C PHE A 66 -8.04 -0.90 -1.79
N GLU A 67 -8.99 -0.57 -2.65
CA GLU A 67 -9.06 0.74 -3.31
C GLU A 67 -9.27 1.86 -2.29
N LYS A 68 -10.19 1.68 -1.34
CA LYS A 68 -10.41 2.64 -0.24
C LYS A 68 -9.14 2.84 0.58
N TRP A 69 -8.41 1.77 0.90
CA TRP A 69 -7.13 1.85 1.60
C TRP A 69 -6.08 2.62 0.79
N ALA A 70 -6.00 2.40 -0.52
CA ALA A 70 -5.08 3.11 -1.40
C ALA A 70 -5.34 4.63 -1.37
N MET A 71 -6.60 5.04 -1.42
CA MET A 71 -7.00 6.45 -1.34
C MET A 71 -6.69 7.06 0.03
N VAL A 72 -6.91 6.30 1.10
CA VAL A 72 -6.56 6.71 2.47
C VAL A 72 -5.08 7.03 2.60
N GLN A 73 -4.23 6.12 2.14
CA GLN A 73 -2.78 6.28 2.18
C GLN A 73 -2.29 7.41 1.28
N ASP A 74 -2.85 7.54 0.07
CA ASP A 74 -2.42 8.54 -0.90
C ASP A 74 -2.75 9.97 -0.46
N PHE A 75 -3.93 10.19 0.13
CA PHE A 75 -4.34 11.52 0.61
C PHE A 75 -3.98 11.79 2.07
N GLY A 76 -3.50 10.78 2.82
CA GLY A 76 -3.19 10.92 4.24
C GLY A 76 -4.41 11.21 5.10
N VAL A 77 -5.58 10.66 4.74
CA VAL A 77 -6.84 10.86 5.48
C VAL A 77 -7.05 9.76 6.53
N THR A 78 -7.94 9.98 7.50
CA THR A 78 -8.22 8.98 8.54
C THR A 78 -9.14 7.86 8.04
N ALA A 79 -9.22 6.75 8.78
CA ALA A 79 -10.15 5.68 8.49
C ALA A 79 -11.63 6.15 8.52
N ASP A 80 -11.95 7.13 9.37
CA ASP A 80 -13.29 7.72 9.46
C ASP A 80 -13.75 8.36 8.13
N TYR A 81 -12.80 8.89 7.36
CA TYR A 81 -13.05 9.37 6.00
C TYR A 81 -13.27 8.23 5.01
N ALA A 82 -12.58 7.10 5.17
CA ALA A 82 -12.66 5.95 4.28
C ALA A 82 -13.99 5.20 4.37
N VAL A 83 -14.57 5.16 5.56
CA VAL A 83 -15.82 4.44 5.85
C VAL A 83 -17.07 5.30 5.67
N ASN A 84 -16.92 6.60 5.39
CA ASN A 84 -18.02 7.53 5.18
C ASN A 84 -18.16 7.85 3.69
N ASP A 85 -19.20 7.31 3.06
CA ASP A 85 -19.44 7.47 1.63
C ASP A 85 -19.56 8.95 1.19
N LYS A 86 -20.12 9.82 2.04
CA LYS A 86 -20.19 11.27 1.77
C LYS A 86 -18.83 11.95 1.84
N ALA A 87 -17.96 11.47 2.72
CA ALA A 87 -16.60 11.99 2.83
C ALA A 87 -15.72 11.52 1.65
N GLN A 88 -15.99 10.33 1.11
CA GLN A 88 -15.39 9.85 -0.14
C GLN A 88 -15.85 10.70 -1.34
N GLU A 89 -17.15 10.96 -1.48
CA GLU A 89 -17.67 11.88 -2.49
C GLU A 89 -17.03 13.27 -2.38
N PHE A 90 -16.84 13.77 -1.16
CA PHE A 90 -16.16 15.05 -0.93
C PHE A 90 -14.69 15.03 -1.41
N LEU A 91 -13.93 13.96 -1.16
CA LEU A 91 -12.57 13.81 -1.68
C LEU A 91 -12.53 13.84 -3.22
N HIS A 92 -13.49 13.19 -3.88
CA HIS A 92 -13.63 13.26 -5.33
C HIS A 92 -13.97 14.68 -5.82
N THR A 93 -14.72 15.47 -5.03
CA THR A 93 -15.05 16.88 -5.39
C THR A 93 -13.92 17.88 -5.16
N ILE A 94 -12.95 17.63 -4.27
CA ILE A 94 -11.83 18.56 -3.99
C ILE A 94 -10.78 18.62 -5.14
N ARG A 95 -10.97 17.87 -6.25
CA ARG A 95 -10.03 17.84 -7.39
C ARG A 95 -8.59 17.45 -7.02
N ARG A 96 -8.38 16.60 -6.00
CA ARG A 96 -7.12 15.86 -5.91
C ARG A 96 -7.33 14.54 -6.64
N GLU A 97 -6.93 14.49 -7.90
CA GLU A 97 -6.74 13.20 -8.55
C GLU A 97 -5.75 12.38 -7.72
N PRO A 98 -5.94 11.05 -7.58
CA PRO A 98 -4.94 10.21 -6.93
C PRO A 98 -3.59 10.40 -7.62
N SER A 99 -2.52 10.27 -6.85
CA SER A 99 -1.17 10.36 -7.38
C SER A 99 -0.99 9.38 -8.54
N ALA A 100 -0.19 9.75 -9.54
CA ALA A 100 -0.02 8.93 -10.74
C ALA A 100 0.28 7.44 -10.46
N PRO A 101 1.10 7.08 -9.45
CA PRO A 101 1.31 5.68 -9.07
C PRO A 101 0.03 4.95 -8.62
N ILE A 102 -0.79 5.60 -7.78
CA ILE A 102 -2.05 5.02 -7.27
C ILE A 102 -3.10 5.01 -8.38
N LYS A 103 -3.21 6.08 -9.17
CA LYS A 103 -4.10 6.13 -10.34
C LYS A 103 -3.84 4.96 -11.30
N LYS A 104 -2.57 4.71 -11.65
CA LYS A 104 -2.19 3.58 -12.52
C LYS A 104 -2.52 2.21 -11.89
N LEU A 105 -2.41 2.10 -10.57
CA LEU A 105 -2.74 0.87 -9.85
C LEU A 105 -4.26 0.57 -9.87
N LEU A 106 -5.09 1.60 -9.72
CA LEU A 106 -6.55 1.47 -9.62
C LEU A 106 -7.26 1.40 -10.97
N MET A 107 -6.64 1.87 -12.06
CA MET A 107 -7.22 1.83 -13.42
C MET A 107 -6.92 0.51 -14.18
N LYS A 108 -6.45 -0.54 -13.49
CA LYS A 108 -6.08 -1.83 -14.10
C LYS A 108 -7.28 -2.73 -14.33
#